data_AF-G0QBW6-F1
#
_entry.id   AF-G0QBW6-F1
#
_cell.length_a   1.000
_cell.length_b   1.000
_cell.length_c   1.000
_cell.angle_alpha   90.00
_cell.angle_beta   90.00
_cell.angle_gamma   90.00
#
_symmetry.space_group_name_H-M   'P 1'
#
loop_
_entity.id
_entity.type
_entity.pdbx_description
1 polymer ?
#
loop_
_entity_poly.entity_id
_entity_poly.type
_entity_poly.pdbx_seq_one_letter_code
_entity_poly.pdbx_strand_id
1 'polypeptide(L)'
;MQTRDAILLAAVFLGSVTAGLVATQSLGQPGGQSGTEETVFTVGGLVDGENDIATASFDNRSVDLLFEDDAEARMYLDLDQDGGADIELDGLNRSGAVQQTTETVTLGDRSYRLTFEYRDNSTTTGEAYMNLRTAIPLD
;
A
#
# COMPACT_ATOMS: atom_id res chain seq x y z
N MET A 1 42.39 -26.10 20.99
CA MET A 1 41.55 -25.03 21.59
C MET A 1 41.51 -23.87 20.61
N GLN A 2 40.41 -23.74 19.87
CA GLN A 2 39.93 -22.47 19.33
C GLN A 2 38.47 -22.69 18.91
N THR A 3 37.58 -22.50 19.88
CA THR A 3 36.14 -22.35 19.64
C THR A 3 35.96 -21.08 18.84
N ARG A 4 35.40 -21.20 17.63
CA ARG A 4 34.92 -20.06 16.86
C ARG A 4 33.48 -19.85 17.24
N ASP A 5 33.26 -18.78 17.99
CA ASP A 5 31.95 -18.34 18.45
C ASP A 5 31.04 -18.01 17.26
N ALA A 6 29.82 -18.52 17.33
CA ALA A 6 28.75 -18.19 16.40
C ALA A 6 28.27 -16.77 16.68
N ILE A 7 28.30 -15.90 15.67
CA ILE A 7 27.64 -14.60 15.73
C ILE A 7 26.21 -14.81 15.22
N LEU A 8 25.27 -14.92 16.15
CA LEU A 8 23.84 -14.89 15.87
C LEU A 8 23.43 -13.43 15.67
N LEU A 9 23.26 -13.00 14.42
CA LEU A 9 22.67 -11.69 14.10
C LEU A 9 21.15 -11.79 14.30
N ALA A 10 20.67 -11.40 15.48
CA ALA A 10 19.24 -11.16 15.70
C ALA A 10 18.94 -9.71 15.29
N ALA A 11 18.41 -9.52 14.08
CA ALA A 11 17.86 -8.24 13.67
C ALA A 11 16.45 -8.11 14.28
N VAL A 12 16.34 -7.39 15.39
CA VAL A 12 15.04 -6.97 15.93
C VAL A 12 14.64 -5.70 15.19
N PHE A 13 13.76 -5.83 14.20
CA PHE A 13 13.09 -4.69 13.60
C PHE A 13 11.86 -4.34 14.45
N LEU A 14 11.98 -3.27 15.24
CA LEU A 14 10.85 -2.59 15.85
C LEU A 14 10.31 -1.56 14.85
N GLY A 15 9.49 -2.03 13.90
CA GLY A 15 8.67 -1.14 13.08
C GLY A 15 7.51 -0.61 13.92
N SER A 16 7.56 0.68 14.29
CA SER A 16 6.42 1.35 14.92
C SER A 16 5.37 1.70 13.87
N VAL A 17 4.25 0.97 13.85
CA VAL A 17 3.09 1.36 13.04
C VAL A 17 2.35 2.46 13.78
N THR A 18 2.58 3.71 13.42
CA THR A 18 1.66 4.81 13.78
C THR A 18 0.47 4.78 12.84
N ALA A 19 -0.57 4.03 13.20
CA ALA A 19 -1.89 4.16 12.60
C ALA A 19 -2.50 5.51 13.01
N GLY A 20 -2.32 6.53 12.18
CA GLY A 20 -3.03 7.80 12.29
C GLY A 20 -4.47 7.64 11.84
N LEU A 21 -5.38 7.30 12.76
CA LEU A 21 -6.81 7.29 12.49
C LEU A 21 -7.33 8.73 12.46
N VAL A 22 -7.47 9.32 11.27
CA VAL A 22 -8.23 10.56 11.08
C VAL A 22 -9.60 10.18 10.52
N ALA A 23 -10.55 9.90 11.41
CA ALA A 23 -11.96 9.85 11.04
C ALA A 23 -12.46 11.28 10.80
N THR A 24 -12.51 11.73 9.55
CA THR A 24 -13.19 12.97 9.21
C THR A 24 -14.70 12.75 9.32
N GLN A 25 -15.28 13.11 10.46
CA GLN A 25 -16.74 13.23 10.58
C GLN A 25 -17.21 14.41 9.72
N SER A 26 -17.87 14.09 8.62
CA SER A 26 -18.62 15.05 7.80
C SER A 26 -19.80 15.58 8.63
N LEU A 27 -19.66 16.81 9.13
CA LEU A 27 -20.76 17.56 9.73
C LEU A 27 -21.68 18.10 8.63
N GLY A 28 -22.74 17.34 8.36
CA GLY A 28 -24.08 17.78 7.95
C GLY A 28 -24.24 18.91 6.94
N GLN A 29 -24.73 18.56 5.75
CA GLN A 29 -25.48 19.47 4.88
C GLN A 29 -26.89 18.91 4.64
N PRO A 30 -27.98 19.61 5.03
CA PRO A 30 -29.33 19.13 4.81
C PRO A 30 -29.76 19.48 3.39
N GLY A 31 -29.59 18.54 2.47
CA GLY A 31 -30.03 18.65 1.09
C GLY A 31 -30.01 17.28 0.45
N GLY A 32 -31.19 16.72 0.19
CA GLY A 32 -31.34 15.32 -0.17
C GLY A 32 -30.60 14.93 -1.44
N GLN A 33 -29.70 13.96 -1.31
CA GLN A 33 -29.47 12.90 -2.27
C GLN A 33 -29.27 11.63 -1.45
N SER A 34 -30.13 10.63 -1.67
CA SER A 34 -29.89 9.27 -1.21
C SER A 34 -28.78 8.69 -2.08
N GLY A 35 -27.56 9.24 -1.96
CA GLY A 35 -26.35 8.57 -2.39
C GLY A 35 -26.02 7.57 -1.30
N THR A 36 -25.84 6.31 -1.67
CA THR A 36 -25.12 5.35 -0.82
C THR A 36 -23.86 6.06 -0.31
N GLU A 37 -23.73 6.20 1.01
CA GLU A 37 -22.54 6.78 1.63
C GLU A 37 -21.36 5.86 1.29
N GLU A 38 -20.64 6.19 0.23
CA GLU A 38 -19.43 5.49 -0.20
C GLU A 38 -18.41 5.67 0.92
N THR A 39 -18.17 4.61 1.70
CA THR A 39 -17.21 4.65 2.79
C THR A 39 -15.81 4.63 2.17
N VAL A 40 -15.14 5.77 2.16
CA VAL A 40 -13.77 5.91 1.65
C VAL A 40 -12.80 5.81 2.84
N PHE A 41 -11.92 4.82 2.81
CA PHE A 41 -10.82 4.74 3.77
C PHE A 41 -9.60 5.42 3.18
N THR A 42 -9.05 6.43 3.85
CA THR A 42 -7.70 6.94 3.51
C THR A 42 -6.68 5.99 4.09
N VAL A 43 -5.81 5.44 3.25
CA VAL A 43 -4.80 4.45 3.65
C VAL A 43 -3.40 5.07 3.53
N GLY A 44 -2.41 4.50 4.23
CA GLY A 44 -1.07 5.07 4.38
C GLY A 44 0.06 4.06 4.29
N GLY A 45 -0.03 3.11 3.37
CA GLY A 45 1.11 2.22 3.05
C GLY A 45 2.02 2.93 2.05
N LEU A 46 3.23 3.30 2.48
CA LEU A 46 4.25 3.91 1.62
C LEU A 46 5.38 2.89 1.44
N VAL A 47 5.67 2.53 0.20
CA VAL A 47 6.90 1.82 -0.17
C VAL A 47 7.79 2.81 -0.90
N ASP A 48 9.02 3.04 -0.41
CA ASP A 48 9.93 4.07 -0.95
C ASP A 48 11.37 3.58 -1.22
N GLY A 49 11.60 2.26 -1.13
CA GLY A 49 12.90 1.64 -1.37
C GLY A 49 12.81 0.27 -2.05
N GLU A 50 13.92 -0.17 -2.64
CA GLU A 50 14.02 -1.50 -3.25
C GLU A 50 13.74 -2.61 -2.23
N ASN A 51 12.81 -3.51 -2.57
CA ASN A 51 12.33 -4.59 -1.68
C ASN A 51 11.68 -4.08 -0.39
N ASP A 52 11.18 -2.84 -0.38
CA ASP A 52 10.39 -2.32 0.72
C ASP A 52 8.99 -2.93 0.71
N ILE A 53 8.45 -3.14 1.91
CA ILE A 53 7.14 -3.74 2.14
C ILE A 53 6.38 -2.85 3.11
N ALA A 54 5.18 -2.42 2.71
CA ALA A 54 4.30 -1.64 3.55
C ALA A 54 2.94 -2.31 3.72
N THR A 55 2.49 -2.47 4.97
CA THR A 55 1.14 -2.98 5.25
C THR A 55 0.14 -1.83 5.28
N ALA A 56 -0.88 -1.94 4.45
CA ALA A 56 -2.06 -1.10 4.44
C ALA A 56 -3.22 -1.80 5.16
N SER A 57 -3.91 -1.08 6.05
CA SER A 57 -5.06 -1.64 6.79
C SER A 57 -6.29 -0.74 6.67
N PHE A 58 -7.43 -1.34 6.32
CA PHE A 58 -8.73 -0.69 6.19
C PHE A 58 -9.85 -1.71 6.41
N ASP A 59 -11.00 -1.28 6.95
CA ASP A 59 -12.17 -2.15 7.17
C ASP A 59 -11.86 -3.49 7.89
N ASN A 60 -10.92 -3.48 8.85
CA ASN A 60 -10.43 -4.67 9.54
C ASN A 60 -9.84 -5.75 8.60
N ARG A 61 -9.32 -5.32 7.46
CA ARG A 61 -8.51 -6.07 6.49
C ARG A 61 -7.13 -5.44 6.38
N SER A 62 -6.17 -6.23 5.93
CA SER A 62 -4.81 -5.77 5.64
C SER A 62 -4.36 -6.31 4.29
N VAL A 63 -3.53 -5.55 3.60
CA VAL A 63 -2.83 -5.94 2.37
C VAL A 63 -1.39 -5.46 2.48
N ASP A 64 -0.45 -6.25 1.99
CA ASP A 64 0.94 -5.84 1.89
C ASP A 64 1.20 -5.29 0.49
N LEU A 65 1.86 -4.13 0.43
CA LEU A 65 2.36 -3.52 -0.78
C LEU A 65 3.83 -3.89 -0.92
N LEU A 66 4.22 -4.41 -2.07
CA LEU A 66 5.60 -4.75 -2.39
C LEU A 66 6.08 -3.90 -3.56
N PHE A 67 7.31 -3.43 -3.47
CA PHE A 67 7.93 -2.63 -4.53
C PHE A 67 9.26 -3.24 -5.00
N GLU A 68 9.36 -3.46 -6.32
CA GLU A 68 10.59 -3.84 -7.00
C GLU A 68 11.10 -2.65 -7.84
N ASP A 69 12.26 -2.11 -7.43
CA ASP A 69 12.93 -1.01 -8.12
C ASP A 69 13.92 -1.56 -9.18
N ASP A 70 13.39 -2.00 -10.34
CA ASP A 70 14.19 -2.42 -11.50
C ASP A 70 14.12 -1.36 -12.63
N ALA A 71 14.54 -1.71 -13.85
CA ALA A 71 14.42 -0.87 -15.05
C ALA A 71 12.99 -0.41 -15.32
N GLU A 72 12.01 -1.20 -14.86
CA GLU A 72 10.59 -0.89 -14.83
C GLU A 72 10.15 -0.86 -13.37
N ALA A 73 9.31 0.10 -13.00
CA ALA A 73 8.74 0.14 -11.65
C ALA A 73 7.63 -0.91 -11.56
N ARG A 74 7.86 -1.98 -10.80
CA ARG A 74 6.87 -3.03 -10.58
C ARG A 74 6.39 -3.02 -9.15
N MET A 75 5.08 -3.14 -9.00
CA MET A 75 4.42 -3.03 -7.71
C MET A 75 3.44 -4.16 -7.58
N TYR A 76 3.37 -4.74 -6.40
CA TYR A 76 2.56 -5.90 -6.15
C TYR A 76 1.74 -5.75 -4.89
N LEU A 77 0.63 -6.49 -4.87
CA LEU A 77 -0.20 -6.68 -3.68
C LEU A 77 -0.05 -8.13 -3.24
N ASP A 78 0.19 -8.31 -1.96
CA ASP A 78 0.03 -9.57 -1.25
C ASP A 78 -1.22 -9.42 -0.36
N LEU A 79 -2.28 -10.11 -0.75
CA LEU A 79 -3.61 -9.99 -0.15
C LEU A 79 -3.80 -10.93 1.03
N ASP A 80 -3.09 -12.05 1.06
CA ASP A 80 -3.16 -13.03 2.14
C ASP A 80 -1.98 -12.98 3.12
N GLN A 81 -1.00 -12.11 2.84
CA GLN A 81 0.18 -11.82 3.63
C GLN A 81 1.07 -13.07 3.83
N ASP A 82 1.14 -13.94 2.81
CA ASP A 82 1.98 -15.14 2.83
C ASP A 82 3.43 -14.89 2.39
N GLY A 83 3.74 -13.67 1.95
CA GLY A 83 5.03 -13.23 1.44
C GLY A 83 5.18 -13.37 -0.08
N GLY A 84 4.13 -13.81 -0.78
CA GLY A 84 4.04 -13.92 -2.23
C GLY A 84 3.17 -12.80 -2.84
N ALA A 85 3.52 -12.36 -4.04
CA ALA A 85 2.69 -11.43 -4.79
C ALA A 85 1.46 -12.14 -5.37
N ASP A 86 0.26 -11.64 -5.08
CA ASP A 86 -1.00 -12.08 -5.67
C ASP A 86 -1.35 -11.31 -6.95
N ILE A 87 -1.11 -10.00 -6.93
CA ILE A 87 -1.47 -9.07 -8.02
C ILE A 87 -0.28 -8.19 -8.35
N GLU A 88 0.02 -8.04 -9.64
CA GLU A 88 0.92 -7.01 -10.16
C GLU A 88 0.10 -5.80 -10.64
N LEU A 89 0.52 -4.60 -10.26
CA LEU A 89 -0.11 -3.35 -10.69
C LEU A 89 0.49 -2.88 -12.02
N ASP A 90 -0.27 -3.06 -13.08
CA ASP A 90 0.12 -2.66 -14.44
C ASP A 90 0.09 -1.13 -14.66
N GLY A 91 0.84 -0.69 -15.68
CA GLY A 91 0.72 0.65 -16.25
C GLY A 91 1.54 1.74 -15.57
N LEU A 92 2.42 1.37 -14.65
CA LEU A 92 3.33 2.29 -13.98
C LEU A 92 4.62 2.43 -14.78
N ASN A 93 5.11 3.66 -14.95
CA ASN A 93 6.36 3.91 -15.65
C ASN A 93 7.23 4.97 -14.97
N ARG A 94 8.54 4.89 -15.17
CA ARG A 94 9.53 5.84 -14.62
C ARG A 94 9.57 7.16 -15.40
N SER A 95 8.45 7.88 -15.42
CA SER A 95 8.32 9.17 -16.15
C SER A 95 8.68 10.40 -15.32
N GLY A 96 8.78 10.25 -13.99
CA GLY A 96 8.91 11.39 -13.06
C GLY A 96 7.59 12.13 -12.81
N ALA A 97 6.50 11.73 -13.47
CA ALA A 97 5.17 12.25 -13.23
C ALA A 97 4.47 11.45 -12.13
N VAL A 98 3.56 12.11 -11.41
CA VAL A 98 2.61 11.42 -10.52
C VAL A 98 1.62 10.65 -11.39
N GLN A 99 1.49 9.36 -11.11
CA GLN A 99 0.56 8.45 -11.77
C GLN A 99 -0.43 7.90 -10.74
N GLN A 100 -1.64 7.61 -11.19
CA GLN A 100 -2.65 6.94 -10.39
C GLN A 100 -3.15 5.71 -11.13
N THR A 101 -3.29 4.61 -10.39
CA THR A 101 -3.89 3.37 -10.89
C THR A 101 -4.91 2.86 -9.90
N THR A 102 -5.83 2.03 -10.37
CA THR A 102 -6.90 1.47 -9.55
C THR A 102 -6.99 -0.02 -9.76
N GLU A 103 -7.14 -0.76 -8.67
CA GLU A 103 -7.31 -2.21 -8.71
C GLU A 103 -8.57 -2.63 -7.95
N THR A 104 -9.25 -3.69 -8.42
CA THR A 104 -10.41 -4.24 -7.72
C THR A 104 -10.02 -5.57 -7.09
N VAL A 105 -10.07 -5.64 -5.76
CA VAL A 105 -9.68 -6.83 -5.00
C VAL A 105 -10.85 -7.39 -4.21
N THR A 106 -10.85 -8.68 -3.94
CA THR A 106 -11.77 -9.33 -3.01
C THR A 106 -11.01 -9.76 -1.76
N LEU A 107 -11.38 -9.19 -0.60
CA LEU A 107 -10.76 -9.50 0.70
C LEU A 107 -11.81 -10.16 1.58
N GLY A 108 -11.74 -11.50 1.68
CA GLY A 108 -12.76 -12.31 2.34
C GLY A 108 -14.06 -12.32 1.55
N ASP A 109 -15.13 -11.77 2.11
CA ASP A 109 -16.49 -11.75 1.56
C ASP A 109 -16.86 -10.42 0.89
N ARG A 110 -15.93 -9.46 0.81
CA ARG A 110 -16.18 -8.12 0.32
C ARG A 110 -15.20 -7.72 -0.77
N SER A 111 -15.69 -6.98 -1.77
CA SER A 111 -14.87 -6.41 -2.84
C SER A 111 -14.55 -4.95 -2.55
N TYR A 112 -13.36 -4.51 -2.95
CA TYR A 112 -12.90 -3.14 -2.77
C TYR A 112 -12.26 -2.62 -4.05
N ARG A 113 -12.47 -1.34 -4.33
CA ARG A 113 -11.67 -0.58 -5.29
C ARG A 113 -10.57 0.15 -4.53
N LEU A 114 -9.33 -0.22 -4.85
CA LEU A 114 -8.12 0.37 -4.30
C LEU A 114 -7.60 1.43 -5.27
N THR A 115 -7.22 2.60 -4.78
CA THR A 115 -6.58 3.65 -5.59
C THR A 115 -5.16 3.86 -5.11
N PHE A 116 -4.21 3.69 -6.01
CA PHE A 116 -2.79 3.86 -5.75
C PHE A 116 -2.30 5.14 -6.39
N GLU A 117 -1.40 5.83 -5.70
CA GLU A 117 -0.61 6.91 -6.25
C GLU A 117 0.84 6.46 -6.32
N TYR A 118 1.40 6.52 -7.52
CA TYR A 118 2.82 6.31 -7.78
C TYR A 118 3.47 7.65 -8.09
N ARG A 119 4.64 7.88 -7.52
CA ARG A 119 5.49 9.00 -7.91
C ARG A 119 6.92 8.52 -8.06
N ASP A 120 7.46 8.74 -9.24
CA ASP A 120 8.88 8.55 -9.51
C ASP A 120 9.61 9.90 -9.46
N ASN A 121 10.88 9.89 -9.08
CA ASN A 121 11.79 10.96 -9.47
C ASN A 121 12.66 10.43 -10.61
N SER A 122 12.30 10.76 -11.86
CA SER A 122 12.96 10.24 -13.07
C SER A 122 14.45 10.60 -13.21
N THR A 123 14.99 11.36 -12.26
CA THR A 123 16.40 11.76 -12.22
C THR A 123 17.28 10.88 -11.31
N THR A 124 16.68 10.02 -10.48
CA THR A 124 17.41 9.20 -9.50
C THR A 124 16.73 7.84 -9.32
N THR A 125 17.47 6.75 -9.53
CA THR A 125 17.07 5.41 -9.08
C THR A 125 16.95 5.40 -7.55
N GLY A 126 15.94 4.76 -6.98
CA GLY A 126 15.73 4.68 -5.53
C GLY A 126 14.95 5.83 -4.88
N GLU A 127 14.27 6.70 -5.63
CA GLU A 127 13.40 7.76 -5.08
C GLU A 127 11.94 7.65 -5.53
N ALA A 128 11.56 6.47 -6.03
CA ALA A 128 10.19 6.16 -6.39
C ALA A 128 9.41 5.71 -5.16
N TYR A 129 8.17 6.15 -5.05
CA TYR A 129 7.28 5.63 -4.02
C TYR A 129 5.89 5.31 -4.54
N MET A 130 5.22 4.38 -3.86
CA MET A 130 3.79 4.17 -4.01
C MET A 130 3.07 4.32 -2.69
N ASN A 131 1.87 4.89 -2.78
CA ASN A 131 0.95 5.03 -1.68
C ASN A 131 -0.43 4.49 -2.05
N LEU A 132 -0.96 3.54 -1.27
CA LEU A 132 -2.39 3.23 -1.33
C LEU A 132 -3.17 4.40 -0.73
N ARG A 133 -3.81 5.20 -1.57
CA ARG A 133 -4.53 6.41 -1.17
C ARG A 133 -5.88 6.08 -0.55
N THR A 134 -6.65 5.26 -1.25
CA THR A 134 -8.02 4.95 -0.84
C THR A 134 -8.38 3.48 -1.03
N ALA A 135 -9.24 2.99 -0.14
CA ALA A 135 -9.99 1.76 -0.34
C ALA A 135 -11.48 2.06 -0.25
N ILE A 136 -12.26 1.53 -1.19
CA ILE A 136 -13.69 1.79 -1.32
C ILE A 136 -14.43 0.45 -1.44
N PRO A 137 -15.33 0.08 -0.52
CA PRO A 137 -16.16 -1.10 -0.66
C PRO A 137 -17.03 -1.03 -1.91
N LEU A 138 -17.13 -2.15 -2.63
CA LEU A 138 -18.05 -2.33 -3.75
C LEU A 138 -19.17 -3.25 -3.26
N ASP A 139 -20.33 -2.66 -3.00
CA ASP A 139 -21.53 -3.36 -2.52
C ASP A 139 -22.14 -4.29 -3.60
#